data_AF-A0A1G3F8A7-F1
#
_entry.id   AF-A0A1G3F8A7-F1
#
_cell.length_a   1.000
_cell.length_b   1.000
_cell.length_c   1.000
_cell.angle_alpha   90.00
_cell.angle_beta   90.00
_cell.angle_gamma   90.00
#
_symmetry.space_group_name_H-M   'P 1'
#
loop_
_entity.id
_entity.type
_entity.pdbx_description
1 polymer ?
#
loop_
_entity_poly.entity_id
_entity_poly.type
_entity_poly.pdbx_seq_one_letter_code
_entity_poly.pdbx_strand_id
1 'polypeptide(L)'
;MKAGKFRFVAKLAAWALFGWGVFVFIALPDNKYAWMQQMDPSMALPPDDASGDRAIFALLLLAAIVASQLALLATAAHRREKAWTAVLALTAIVLWSSRFWR
;
A
#
# COMPACT_ATOMS: atom_id res chain seq x y z
N MET A 1 -25.95 -3.70 -20.72
CA MET A 1 -24.62 -4.35 -20.79
C MET A 1 -23.43 -3.50 -20.29
N LYS A 2 -23.50 -2.16 -20.18
CA LYS A 2 -22.32 -1.33 -19.81
C LYS A 2 -21.91 -1.37 -18.32
N ALA A 3 -22.86 -1.51 -17.40
CA ALA A 3 -22.60 -1.43 -15.95
C ALA A 3 -21.70 -2.56 -15.40
N GLY A 4 -21.81 -3.78 -15.95
CA GLY A 4 -21.01 -4.92 -15.51
C GLY A 4 -19.52 -4.79 -15.85
N LYS A 5 -19.20 -4.23 -17.03
CA LYS A 5 -17.81 -4.00 -17.47
C LYS A 5 -17.10 -2.96 -16.61
N PHE A 6 -17.77 -1.86 -16.28
CA PHE A 6 -17.18 -0.80 -15.44
C PHE A 6 -16.82 -1.31 -14.04
N ARG A 7 -17.71 -2.08 -13.41
CA ARG A 7 -17.47 -2.65 -12.07
C ARG A 7 -16.32 -3.66 -12.08
N PHE A 8 -16.19 -4.44 -13.16
CA PHE A 8 -15.06 -5.35 -13.34
C PHE A 8 -13.72 -4.61 -13.46
N VAL A 9 -13.68 -3.54 -14.26
CA VAL A 9 -12.49 -2.69 -14.40
C VAL A 9 -12.13 -2.02 -13.07
N ALA A 10 -13.11 -1.48 -12.33
CA ALA A 10 -12.89 -0.88 -11.02
C ALA A 10 -12.30 -1.89 -10.01
N LYS A 11 -12.78 -3.14 -10.02
CA LYS A 11 -12.20 -4.22 -9.21
C LYS A 11 -10.75 -4.50 -9.57
N LEU A 12 -10.46 -4.68 -10.86
CA LEU A 12 -9.10 -4.93 -11.33
C LEU A 12 -8.16 -3.78 -10.94
N ALA A 13 -8.61 -2.53 -11.10
CA ALA A 13 -7.84 -1.36 -10.71
C ALA A 13 -7.56 -1.34 -9.19
N ALA A 14 -8.56 -1.62 -8.36
CA ALA A 14 -8.37 -1.67 -6.90
C ALA A 14 -7.44 -2.82 -6.46
N TRP A 15 -7.50 -3.97 -7.13
CA TRP A 15 -6.62 -5.10 -6.86
C TRP A 15 -5.18 -4.83 -7.33
N ALA A 16 -5.03 -4.20 -8.49
CA ALA A 16 -3.73 -3.75 -8.99
C ALA A 16 -3.13 -2.69 -8.05
N LEU A 17 -3.93 -1.73 -7.59
CA LEU A 17 -3.52 -0.73 -6.61
C LEU A 17 -3.09 -1.37 -5.29
N PHE A 18 -3.85 -2.36 -4.80
CA PHE A 18 -3.48 -3.12 -3.61
C PHE A 18 -2.16 -3.87 -3.81
N GLY A 19 -2.03 -4.65 -4.88
CA GLY A 19 -0.81 -5.42 -5.16
C GLY A 19 0.42 -4.54 -5.31
N TRP A 20 0.28 -3.44 -6.05
CA TRP A 20 1.33 -2.43 -6.20
C TRP A 20 1.68 -1.77 -4.86
N GLY A 21 0.67 -1.41 -4.07
CA GLY A 21 0.87 -0.79 -2.76
C GLY A 21 1.60 -1.68 -1.76
N VAL A 22 1.23 -2.97 -1.72
CA VAL A 22 1.94 -3.98 -0.92
C VAL A 22 3.39 -4.12 -1.37
N PHE A 23 3.63 -4.17 -2.69
CA PHE A 23 4.99 -4.20 -3.23
C PHE A 23 5.79 -2.99 -2.78
N VAL A 24 5.22 -1.79 -2.85
CA VAL A 24 5.85 -0.54 -2.39
C VAL A 24 6.18 -0.60 -0.90
N PHE A 25 5.27 -1.08 -0.04
CA PHE A 25 5.53 -1.20 1.41
C PHE A 25 6.69 -2.14 1.74
N ILE A 26 6.86 -3.23 0.97
CA ILE A 26 7.94 -4.21 1.17
C ILE A 26 9.25 -3.71 0.56
N ALA A 27 9.19 -3.10 -0.63
CA ALA A 27 10.37 -2.73 -1.40
C ALA A 27 11.02 -1.41 -0.94
N LEU A 28 10.29 -0.53 -0.24
CA LEU A 28 10.87 0.71 0.25
C LEU A 28 11.95 0.43 1.31
N PRO A 29 13.22 0.83 1.08
CA PRO A 29 14.26 0.72 2.10
C PRO A 29 13.99 1.71 3.23
N ASP A 30 14.33 1.32 4.46
CA ASP A 30 14.19 2.17 5.65
C ASP A 30 15.00 3.46 5.50
N ASN A 31 16.22 3.35 4.96
CA ASN A 31 17.10 4.49 4.76
C ASN A 31 17.39 4.72 3.26
N LYS A 32 17.30 5.98 2.77
CA LYS A 32 17.68 6.35 1.37
C LYS A 32 19.08 5.91 1.00
N TYR A 33 19.99 5.93 1.95
CA TYR A 33 21.41 5.74 1.74
C TYR A 33 21.84 4.32 2.13
N ALA A 34 20.90 3.40 2.38
CA ALA A 34 21.22 1.99 2.66
C ALA A 34 22.04 1.35 1.54
N TRP A 35 21.83 1.77 0.28
CA TRP A 35 22.63 1.30 -0.85
C TRP A 35 24.09 1.78 -0.80
N MET A 36 24.37 2.93 -0.17
CA MET A 36 25.75 3.44 -0.04
C MET A 36 26.58 2.53 0.87
N GLN A 37 25.99 2.04 1.97
CA GLN A 37 26.65 1.07 2.84
C GLN A 37 26.89 -0.30 2.17
N GLN A 38 26.09 -0.66 1.17
CA GLN A 38 26.31 -1.88 0.39
C GLN A 38 27.52 -1.75 -0.55
N MET A 39 27.83 -0.53 -1.01
CA MET A 39 28.98 -0.26 -1.87
C MET A 39 30.26 0.01 -1.08
N ASP A 40 30.15 0.74 0.04
CA ASP A 40 31.25 1.04 0.94
C ASP A 40 30.78 0.97 2.40
N PRO A 41 31.13 -0.10 3.14
CA PRO A 41 30.72 -0.28 4.53
C PRO A 41 31.31 0.77 5.49
N SER A 42 32.36 1.49 5.08
CA SER A 42 33.03 2.49 5.91
C SER A 42 32.31 3.84 5.92
N MET A 43 31.36 4.06 5.01
CA MET A 43 30.56 5.28 4.97
C MET A 43 29.55 5.33 6.13
N ALA A 44 29.63 6.40 6.92
CA ALA A 44 28.62 6.75 7.89
C ALA A 44 27.35 7.22 7.15
N LEU A 45 26.19 6.69 7.55
CA LEU A 45 24.90 7.14 7.03
C LEU A 45 24.68 8.61 7.42
N PRO A 46 24.31 9.48 6.47
CA PRO A 46 23.82 10.81 6.80
C PRO A 46 22.61 10.73 7.74
N PRO A 47 22.37 11.76 8.59
CA PRO A 47 21.18 11.83 9.41
C PRO A 47 19.92 11.62 8.55
N ASP A 48 19.05 10.72 8.99
CA ASP A 48 17.88 10.29 8.22
C ASP A 48 16.74 11.30 8.34
N ASP A 49 16.88 12.41 7.61
CA ASP A 49 15.90 13.49 7.50
C ASP A 49 14.73 13.16 6.56
N ALA A 50 14.84 12.12 5.73
CA ALA A 50 13.85 11.77 4.69
C ALA A 50 12.86 10.67 5.10
N SER A 51 12.92 10.18 6.34
CA SER A 51 11.96 9.20 6.86
C SER A 51 10.53 9.76 6.89
N GLY A 52 10.37 11.07 7.16
CA GLY A 52 9.08 11.77 7.20
C GLY A 52 8.31 11.75 5.89
N ASP A 53 8.95 12.11 4.77
CA ASP A 53 8.29 12.20 3.46
C ASP A 53 7.80 10.82 2.98
N ARG A 54 8.54 9.76 3.28
CA ARG A 54 8.18 8.38 2.93
C ARG A 54 7.01 7.88 3.75
N ALA A 55 6.99 8.17 5.04
CA ALA A 55 5.88 7.78 5.91
C ALA A 55 4.58 8.46 5.45
N ILE A 56 4.65 9.76 5.08
CA ILE A 56 3.51 10.50 4.53
C ILE A 56 3.06 9.89 3.19
N PHE A 57 3.99 9.64 2.27
CA PHE A 57 3.67 8.99 0.99
C PHE A 57 3.02 7.61 1.18
N ALA A 58 3.60 6.77 2.05
CA ALA A 58 3.07 5.45 2.37
C ALA A 58 1.68 5.53 3.02
N LEU A 59 1.43 6.54 3.87
CA LEU A 59 0.13 6.80 4.47
C LEU A 59 -0.91 7.21 3.43
N LEU A 60 -0.56 8.09 2.49
CA LEU A 60 -1.43 8.48 1.38
C LEU A 60 -1.76 7.29 0.48
N LEU A 61 -0.77 6.44 0.21
CA LEU A 61 -0.97 5.20 -0.55
C LEU A 61 -1.90 4.24 0.20
N LEU A 62 -1.71 4.06 1.51
CA LEU A 62 -2.61 3.27 2.36
C LEU A 62 -4.04 3.83 2.28
N ALA A 63 -4.21 5.15 2.42
CA ALA A 63 -5.51 5.79 2.37
C ALA A 63 -6.21 5.54 1.01
N ALA A 64 -5.47 5.63 -0.10
CA ALA A 64 -5.99 5.33 -1.43
C ALA A 64 -6.43 3.85 -1.57
N ILE A 65 -5.63 2.92 -1.05
CA ILE A 65 -5.98 1.49 -1.04
C ILE A 65 -7.26 1.28 -0.22
N VAL A 66 -7.31 1.75 1.01
CA VAL A 66 -8.48 1.58 1.90
C VAL A 66 -9.73 2.23 1.28
N ALA A 67 -9.62 3.45 0.75
CA ALA A 67 -10.73 4.12 0.06
C ALA A 67 -11.24 3.31 -1.13
N SER A 68 -10.34 2.74 -1.94
CA SER A 68 -10.74 1.89 -3.07
C SER A 68 -11.46 0.61 -2.62
N GLN A 69 -11.01 -0.03 -1.52
CA GLN A 69 -11.65 -1.22 -0.97
C GLN A 69 -13.01 -0.89 -0.35
N LEU A 70 -13.15 0.26 0.31
CA LEU A 70 -14.43 0.74 0.86
C LEU A 70 -15.44 1.06 -0.25
N ALA A 71 -14.99 1.68 -1.35
CA ALA A 71 -15.84 1.92 -2.51
C ALA A 71 -16.36 0.60 -3.13
N LEU A 72 -15.51 -0.42 -3.20
CA LEU A 72 -15.94 -1.76 -3.62
C LEU A 72 -16.87 -2.42 -2.60
N LEU A 73 -16.61 -2.26 -1.30
CA LEU A 73 -17.45 -2.80 -0.23
C LEU A 73 -18.89 -2.25 -0.29
N ALA A 74 -19.02 -0.94 -0.54
CA ALA A 74 -20.31 -0.25 -0.66
C ALA A 74 -21.12 -0.74 -1.88
N THR A 75 -20.46 -1.19 -2.94
CA THR A 75 -21.08 -1.63 -4.20
C THR A 75 -21.20 -3.15 -4.34
N ALA A 76 -20.66 -3.91 -3.39
CA ALA A 76 -20.67 -5.37 -3.39
C ALA A 76 -22.05 -5.93 -2.99
N ALA A 77 -22.63 -6.76 -3.87
CA ALA A 77 -23.89 -7.45 -3.62
C ALA A 77 -23.70 -8.77 -2.83
N HIS A 78 -22.54 -9.41 -2.96
CA HIS A 78 -22.28 -10.73 -2.39
C HIS A 78 -21.46 -10.65 -1.10
N ARG A 79 -21.84 -11.45 -0.09
CA ARG A 79 -21.10 -11.56 1.18
C ARG A 79 -19.63 -11.92 0.98
N ARG A 80 -19.33 -12.83 0.06
CA ARG A 80 -17.95 -13.25 -0.24
C ARG A 80 -17.08 -12.11 -0.75
N GLU A 81 -17.65 -11.23 -1.58
CA GLU A 81 -16.94 -10.07 -2.12
C GLU A 81 -16.65 -9.04 -1.04
N LYS A 82 -17.63 -8.81 -0.13
CA LYS A 82 -17.45 -7.95 1.04
C LYS A 82 -16.35 -8.44 1.98
N ALA A 83 -16.30 -9.76 2.20
CA ALA A 83 -15.25 -10.37 3.02
C ALA A 83 -13.86 -10.16 2.40
N TRP A 84 -13.73 -10.37 1.08
CA TRP A 84 -12.44 -10.16 0.41
C TRP A 84 -11.96 -8.71 0.45
N THR A 85 -12.82 -7.73 0.18
CA THR A 85 -12.41 -6.31 0.22
C THR A 85 -12.04 -5.87 1.63
N ALA A 86 -12.76 -6.36 2.65
CA ALA A 86 -12.42 -6.12 4.05
C ALA A 86 -11.07 -6.73 4.44
N VAL A 87 -10.82 -7.99 4.05
CA VAL A 87 -9.53 -8.66 4.31
C VAL A 87 -8.38 -7.90 3.65
N LEU A 88 -8.52 -7.50 2.38
CA LEU A 88 -7.48 -6.72 1.69
C LEU A 88 -7.21 -5.38 2.38
N ALA A 89 -8.25 -4.65 2.78
CA ALA A 89 -8.08 -3.40 3.51
C ALA A 89 -7.35 -3.60 4.84
N LEU A 90 -7.75 -4.61 5.63
CA LEU A 90 -7.10 -4.95 6.90
C LEU A 90 -5.65 -5.37 6.71
N THR A 91 -5.34 -6.18 5.70
CA THR A 91 -3.97 -6.59 5.40
C THR A 91 -3.09 -5.38 5.06
N ALA A 92 -3.58 -4.43 4.26
CA ALA A 92 -2.83 -3.22 3.96
C ALA A 92 -2.54 -2.39 5.22
N ILE A 93 -3.52 -2.24 6.11
CA ILE A 93 -3.38 -1.51 7.37
C ILE A 93 -2.31 -2.19 8.25
N VAL A 94 -2.42 -3.50 8.47
CA VAL A 94 -1.46 -4.25 9.29
C VAL A 94 -0.05 -4.15 8.73
N LEU A 95 0.12 -4.29 7.41
CA LEU A 95 1.42 -4.15 6.75
C LEU A 95 2.01 -2.76 6.97
N TRP A 96 1.23 -1.71 6.70
CA TRP A 96 1.68 -0.33 6.89
C TRP A 96 2.06 -0.06 8.35
N SER A 97 1.20 -0.42 9.31
CA SER A 97 1.48 -0.23 10.74
C SER A 97 2.73 -1.00 11.18
N SER A 98 2.92 -2.23 10.73
CA SER A 98 4.11 -3.02 11.10
C SER A 98 5.43 -2.40 10.65
N ARG A 99 5.40 -1.61 9.57
CA ARG A 99 6.57 -1.00 8.94
C ARG A 99 6.84 0.41 9.48
N PHE A 100 5.81 1.23 9.61
CA PHE A 100 5.95 2.67 9.86
C PHE A 100 5.52 3.13 11.26
N TRP A 101 4.88 2.27 12.06
CA TRP A 101 4.50 2.58 13.45
C TRP A 101 5.55 2.14 14.49
N ARG A 102 6.64 1.53 14.05
CA ARG A 102 7.81 1.21 14.90
C ARG A 102 8.64 2.45 15.13
#